data_AF-A0A1J5TR76-F1
#
_entry.id   AF-A0A1J5TR76-F1
#
_cell.length_a   1.000
_cell.length_b   1.000
_cell.length_c   1.000
_cell.angle_alpha   90.00
_cell.angle_beta   90.00
_cell.angle_gamma   90.00
#
_symmetry.space_group_name_H-M   'P 1'
#
loop_
_entity.id
_entity.type
_entity.pdbx_description
1 polymer ?
#
loop_
_entity_poly.entity_id
_entity_poly.type
_entity_poly.pdbx_seq_one_letter_code
_entity_poly.pdbx_strand_id
1 'polypeptide(L)'
;MDVTPKKVRRHDIDWLRVILFALLIPFHVGIGVYWGAYDFVQPEHEFEGEKNRDALNNELGEDVNNVYSFTGDNFISYILTWMHEWRLAALFMISGMGTAFAFKRRTWKLFLKERSKRLLIPMFVGIWTITPLTLMMATKYFPDSFLEGIIVYFGGGIVLTLLMIVPLLSRLISLGHLWFIWSLFQYSLFLLPIFYLVRNYPEGRIARLLKTTFRIPFRLGPLLMLPIFLSISDIIFKPIMGEAIGFGYEWFWYLLIFFFGYLFIIDKDKYFYFIDNSRTHITIATLISTLAFIWIKSEETKSGVPYIGGGWAGDDHKHLDIDYHTNMTLISCFITSFHAWFWCLFVFTWGAKYLNKPSKHLAYLNQGVYPFYIVHQPIVYAILILLLGNGLSKFLILMVGTIVVTLGCWIFFETMKRHWITRVMYGIKELPIKKENISRIATSIDEK
;
A
#
# COMPACT_ATOMS: atom_id res chain seq x y z
N MET A 1 -17.28 41.43 11.12
CA MET A 1 -17.81 40.19 10.50
C MET A 1 -16.70 39.17 10.51
N ASP A 2 -16.72 38.24 11.48
CA ASP A 2 -15.74 37.18 11.59
C ASP A 2 -16.09 36.10 10.55
N VAL A 3 -15.54 36.24 9.34
CA VAL A 3 -15.72 35.27 8.26
C VAL A 3 -14.90 34.04 8.64
N THR A 4 -15.50 33.15 9.45
CA THR A 4 -14.96 31.82 9.68
C THR A 4 -14.63 31.20 8.31
N PRO A 5 -13.36 30.87 8.02
CA PRO A 5 -12.98 30.43 6.68
C PRO A 5 -13.78 29.18 6.33
N LYS A 6 -14.62 29.29 5.29
CA LYS A 6 -15.51 28.24 4.82
C LYS A 6 -14.67 26.98 4.61
N LYS A 7 -14.98 25.93 5.36
CA LYS A 7 -14.17 24.71 5.43
C LYS A 7 -14.22 23.97 4.09
N VAL A 8 -13.28 24.27 3.19
CA VAL A 8 -13.20 23.60 1.88
C VAL A 8 -12.72 22.16 2.10
N ARG A 9 -13.60 21.18 1.86
CA ARG A 9 -13.23 19.77 1.81
C ARG A 9 -12.39 19.54 0.56
N ARG A 10 -11.23 18.89 0.73
CA ARG A 10 -10.33 18.50 -0.35
C ARG A 10 -10.84 17.20 -0.99
N HIS A 11 -11.59 17.33 -2.08
CA HIS A 11 -12.19 16.21 -2.78
C HIS A 11 -11.18 15.43 -3.62
N ASP A 12 -10.13 16.11 -4.07
CA ASP A 12 -8.98 15.54 -4.77
C ASP A 12 -8.30 14.43 -3.98
N ILE A 13 -8.04 14.63 -2.68
CA ILE A 13 -7.41 13.62 -1.81
C ILE A 13 -8.31 12.36 -1.68
N ASP A 14 -9.61 12.57 -1.55
CA ASP A 14 -10.59 11.48 -1.46
C ASP A 14 -10.71 10.73 -2.80
N TRP A 15 -10.63 11.41 -3.95
CA TRP A 15 -10.63 10.79 -5.27
C TRP A 15 -9.34 9.99 -5.52
N LEU A 16 -8.18 10.57 -5.22
CA LEU A 16 -6.90 9.88 -5.34
C LEU A 16 -6.88 8.59 -4.52
N ARG A 17 -7.44 8.60 -3.31
CA ARG A 17 -7.61 7.37 -2.52
C ARG A 17 -8.40 6.32 -3.29
N VAL A 18 -9.57 6.69 -3.82
CA VAL A 18 -10.43 5.76 -4.57
C VAL A 18 -9.70 5.21 -5.81
N ILE A 19 -9.01 6.06 -6.57
CA ILE A 19 -8.28 5.66 -7.79
C ILE A 19 -7.14 4.70 -7.44
N LEU A 20 -6.31 5.04 -6.45
CA LEU A 20 -5.18 4.20 -6.04
C LEU A 20 -5.63 2.83 -5.52
N PHE A 21 -6.75 2.78 -4.80
CA PHE A 21 -7.34 1.50 -4.39
C PHE A 21 -8.02 0.76 -5.55
N ALA A 22 -8.56 1.45 -6.55
CA ALA A 22 -9.12 0.79 -7.74
C ALA A 22 -8.02 0.08 -8.55
N LEU A 23 -6.79 0.61 -8.56
CA LEU A 23 -5.62 -0.02 -9.18
C LEU A 23 -5.16 -1.30 -8.47
N LEU A 24 -5.63 -1.57 -7.23
CA LEU A 24 -5.27 -2.76 -6.45
C LEU A 24 -5.66 -4.06 -7.17
N ILE A 25 -6.89 -4.13 -7.69
CA ILE A 25 -7.43 -5.35 -8.31
C ILE A 25 -6.65 -5.73 -9.58
N PRO A 26 -6.54 -4.87 -10.61
CA PRO A 26 -5.78 -5.22 -11.81
C PRO A 26 -4.30 -5.48 -11.50
N PHE A 27 -3.73 -4.83 -10.47
CA PHE A 27 -2.39 -5.14 -10.02
C PHE A 27 -2.28 -6.58 -9.50
N HIS A 28 -3.14 -6.99 -8.55
CA HIS A 28 -3.07 -8.33 -7.95
C HIS A 28 -3.39 -9.44 -8.95
N VAL A 29 -4.31 -9.22 -9.89
CA VAL A 29 -4.54 -10.16 -11.00
C VAL A 29 -3.30 -10.18 -11.92
N GLY A 30 -2.75 -9.01 -12.25
CA GLY A 30 -1.57 -8.87 -13.10
C GLY A 30 -0.34 -9.59 -12.56
N ILE A 31 0.05 -9.37 -11.30
CA ILE A 31 1.20 -10.06 -10.71
C ILE A 31 0.98 -11.57 -10.61
N GLY A 32 -0.27 -12.01 -10.40
CA GLY A 32 -0.60 -13.44 -10.37
C GLY A 32 -0.42 -14.13 -11.72
N VAL A 33 -0.59 -13.39 -12.83
CA VAL A 33 -0.50 -13.93 -14.20
C VAL A 33 0.89 -13.72 -14.82
N TYR A 34 1.50 -12.56 -14.58
CA TYR A 34 2.72 -12.11 -15.28
C TYR A 34 3.99 -12.20 -14.45
N TRP A 35 3.91 -12.21 -13.12
CA TRP A 35 5.09 -12.28 -12.24
C TRP A 35 5.27 -13.64 -11.57
N GLY A 36 4.33 -14.57 -11.75
CA GLY A 36 4.33 -15.80 -10.95
C GLY A 36 4.15 -15.55 -9.46
N ALA A 37 3.76 -14.34 -9.02
CA ALA A 37 3.76 -13.96 -7.60
C ALA A 37 2.88 -14.84 -6.69
N TYR A 38 2.04 -15.69 -7.30
CA TYR A 38 1.28 -16.75 -6.63
C TYR A 38 1.64 -18.10 -7.26
N ASP A 39 2.89 -18.54 -7.05
CA ASP A 39 3.41 -19.80 -7.62
C ASP A 39 2.47 -20.98 -7.35
N PHE A 40 1.84 -21.02 -6.17
CA PHE A 40 0.87 -22.05 -5.79
C PHE A 40 -0.39 -22.11 -6.68
N VAL A 41 -0.70 -21.08 -7.46
CA VAL A 41 -1.84 -21.07 -8.39
C VAL A 41 -1.43 -21.44 -9.82
N GLN A 42 -0.14 -21.37 -10.12
CA GLN A 42 0.38 -21.58 -11.46
C GLN A 42 0.52 -23.10 -11.72
N PRO A 43 -0.06 -23.64 -12.81
CA PRO A 43 0.08 -25.06 -13.15
C PRO A 43 1.54 -25.47 -13.41
N GLU A 44 2.37 -24.55 -13.89
CA GLU A 44 3.78 -24.76 -14.24
C GLU A 44 4.73 -24.78 -13.02
N HIS A 45 4.23 -24.45 -11.83
CA HIS A 45 4.99 -24.40 -10.57
C HIS A 45 4.60 -25.51 -9.58
N GLU A 46 3.98 -26.60 -10.05
CA GLU A 46 3.82 -27.81 -9.23
C GLU A 46 5.19 -28.47 -8.97
N PHE A 47 5.33 -29.30 -7.93
CA PHE A 47 6.60 -29.82 -7.38
C PHE A 47 7.55 -30.48 -8.41
N GLU A 48 7.02 -30.94 -9.55
CA GLU A 48 7.82 -31.46 -10.67
C GLU A 48 8.44 -30.34 -11.55
N GLY A 49 7.81 -29.17 -11.61
CA GLY A 49 8.28 -27.98 -12.32
C GLY A 49 9.48 -27.29 -11.64
N GLU A 50 9.54 -27.27 -10.30
CA GLU A 50 10.72 -26.77 -9.56
C GLU A 50 11.97 -27.58 -9.88
N LYS A 51 11.88 -28.92 -9.86
CA LYS A 51 13.01 -29.81 -10.22
C LYS A 51 13.47 -29.61 -11.66
N ASN A 52 12.53 -29.39 -12.59
CA ASN A 52 12.86 -29.13 -13.98
C ASN A 52 13.49 -27.75 -14.19
N ARG A 53 13.10 -26.73 -13.43
CA ARG A 53 13.70 -25.38 -13.46
C ARG A 53 15.12 -25.38 -12.89
N ASP A 54 15.33 -26.07 -11.77
CA ASP A 54 16.66 -26.24 -11.18
C ASP A 54 17.57 -27.05 -12.10
N ALA A 55 17.05 -28.06 -12.80
CA ALA A 55 17.80 -28.79 -13.82
C ALA A 55 18.13 -27.90 -15.04
N LEU A 56 17.17 -27.09 -15.53
CA LEU A 56 17.37 -26.17 -16.65
C LEU A 56 18.42 -25.09 -16.33
N ASN A 57 18.38 -24.53 -15.12
CA ASN A 57 19.35 -23.54 -14.64
C ASN A 57 20.76 -24.13 -14.53
N ASN A 58 20.87 -25.41 -14.19
CA ASN A 58 22.15 -26.12 -14.14
C ASN A 58 22.69 -26.49 -15.54
N GLU A 59 21.83 -26.71 -16.53
CA GLU A 59 22.23 -27.03 -17.91
C GLU A 59 22.58 -25.81 -18.77
N LEU A 60 22.02 -24.64 -18.47
CA LEU A 60 22.09 -23.47 -19.36
C LEU A 60 23.31 -22.56 -19.18
N GLY A 61 24.15 -22.79 -18.16
CA GLY A 61 25.37 -21.99 -17.93
C GLY A 61 25.09 -20.51 -17.63
N GLU A 62 26.14 -19.76 -17.28
CA GLU A 62 26.10 -18.38 -16.76
C GLU A 62 25.43 -17.33 -17.67
N ASP A 63 24.99 -17.69 -18.88
CA ASP A 63 24.46 -16.77 -19.90
C ASP A 63 22.92 -16.71 -20.00
N VAL A 64 22.18 -17.31 -19.05
CA VAL A 64 20.71 -17.27 -19.07
C VAL A 64 20.14 -16.57 -17.84
N ASN A 65 19.34 -15.53 -18.13
CA ASN A 65 18.49 -14.77 -17.22
C ASN A 65 18.14 -15.53 -15.95
N ASN A 66 18.61 -15.01 -14.81
CA ASN A 66 18.28 -15.51 -13.49
C ASN A 66 16.76 -15.68 -13.39
N VAL A 67 16.29 -16.93 -13.29
CA VAL A 67 14.86 -17.31 -13.22
C VAL A 67 14.16 -16.69 -12.00
N TYR A 68 14.93 -16.09 -11.09
CA TYR A 68 14.51 -15.32 -9.93
C TYR A 68 14.27 -13.83 -10.19
N SER A 69 14.34 -13.33 -11.44
CA SER A 69 13.84 -11.99 -11.69
C SER A 69 12.32 -11.99 -11.51
N PHE A 70 11.85 -11.43 -10.40
CA PHE A 70 10.44 -11.17 -10.06
C PHE A 70 9.72 -10.23 -11.07
N THR A 71 10.18 -10.17 -12.31
CA THR A 71 9.84 -9.19 -13.32
C THR A 71 9.85 -9.85 -14.68
N GLY A 72 8.69 -10.30 -15.17
CA GLY A 72 8.63 -10.84 -16.53
C GLY A 72 9.07 -9.82 -17.58
N ASP A 73 9.58 -10.29 -18.72
CA ASP A 73 10.15 -9.45 -19.80
C ASP A 73 9.09 -8.71 -20.64
N ASN A 74 7.82 -8.85 -20.27
CA ASN A 74 6.70 -8.42 -21.08
C ASN A 74 6.31 -6.97 -20.75
N PHE A 75 5.82 -6.22 -21.74
CA PHE A 75 5.36 -4.84 -21.56
C PHE A 75 4.42 -4.62 -20.36
N ILE A 76 3.51 -5.58 -20.10
CA ILE A 76 2.60 -5.54 -18.95
C ILE A 76 3.36 -5.64 -17.62
N SER A 77 4.40 -6.46 -17.53
CA SER A 77 5.24 -6.56 -16.34
C SER A 77 5.94 -5.23 -16.04
N TYR A 78 6.45 -4.53 -17.05
CA TYR A 78 7.01 -3.18 -16.87
C TYR A 78 5.97 -2.19 -16.33
N ILE A 79 4.72 -2.25 -16.82
CA ILE A 79 3.62 -1.42 -16.28
C ILE A 79 3.33 -1.76 -14.82
N LEU A 80 3.29 -3.05 -14.47
CA LEU A 80 3.05 -3.50 -13.10
C LEU A 80 4.16 -3.01 -12.17
N THR A 81 5.43 -3.11 -12.58
CA THR A 81 6.58 -2.67 -11.79
C THR A 81 6.53 -1.16 -11.62
N TRP A 82 6.38 -0.44 -12.72
CA TRP A 82 6.26 1.02 -12.71
C TRP A 82 5.15 1.50 -11.77
N MET A 83 3.97 0.88 -11.83
CA MET A 83 2.84 1.23 -10.97
C MET A 83 3.07 0.83 -9.50
N HIS A 84 3.75 -0.28 -9.24
CA HIS A 84 4.00 -0.79 -7.89
C HIS A 84 4.76 0.22 -7.04
N GLU A 85 5.84 0.77 -7.58
CA GLU A 85 6.78 1.69 -6.90
C GLU A 85 6.08 2.89 -6.24
N TRP A 86 5.16 3.55 -6.95
CA TRP A 86 4.58 4.81 -6.48
C TRP A 86 3.17 4.68 -5.92
N ARG A 87 2.40 3.65 -6.31
CA ARG A 87 0.99 3.52 -5.90
C ARG A 87 0.85 3.37 -4.39
N LEU A 88 1.64 2.49 -3.77
CA LEU A 88 1.64 2.25 -2.33
C LEU A 88 2.16 3.47 -1.57
N ALA A 89 3.23 4.08 -2.04
CA ALA A 89 3.76 5.33 -1.51
C ALA A 89 2.67 6.43 -1.48
N ALA A 90 1.93 6.61 -2.58
CA ALA A 90 0.85 7.58 -2.65
C ALA A 90 -0.26 7.30 -1.62
N LEU A 91 -0.62 6.03 -1.38
CA LEU A 91 -1.60 5.63 -0.36
C LEU A 91 -1.13 5.96 1.07
N PHE A 92 0.15 5.72 1.39
CA PHE A 92 0.73 6.11 2.67
C PHE A 92 0.75 7.64 2.84
N MET A 93 1.09 8.38 1.79
CA MET A 93 1.09 9.84 1.80
C MET A 93 -0.32 10.41 2.04
N ILE A 94 -1.35 9.90 1.34
CA ILE A 94 -2.76 10.25 1.59
C ILE A 94 -3.15 9.95 3.04
N SER A 95 -2.68 8.83 3.58
CA SER A 95 -3.01 8.41 4.94
C SER A 95 -2.35 9.32 5.99
N GLY A 96 -1.14 9.80 5.75
CA GLY A 96 -0.46 10.84 6.52
C GLY A 96 -1.23 12.16 6.52
N MET A 97 -1.62 12.64 5.33
CA MET A 97 -2.42 13.86 5.17
C MET A 97 -3.77 13.74 5.91
N GLY A 98 -4.45 12.60 5.76
CA GLY A 98 -5.70 12.29 6.46
C GLY A 98 -5.54 12.29 7.98
N THR A 99 -4.40 11.82 8.47
CA THR A 99 -4.06 11.80 9.90
C THR A 99 -3.86 13.22 10.43
N ALA A 100 -3.16 14.09 9.70
CA ALA A 100 -3.01 15.48 10.07
C ALA A 100 -4.36 16.22 10.17
N PHE A 101 -5.26 16.03 9.19
CA PHE A 101 -6.61 16.59 9.25
C PHE A 101 -7.42 16.06 10.44
N ALA A 102 -7.27 14.77 10.75
CA ALA A 102 -7.96 14.10 11.84
C ALA A 102 -7.46 14.54 13.22
N PHE A 103 -6.14 14.72 13.39
CA PHE A 103 -5.51 15.01 14.67
C PHE A 103 -5.66 16.48 15.07
N LYS A 104 -5.73 17.41 14.11
CA LYS A 104 -5.88 18.86 14.36
C LYS A 104 -7.02 19.19 15.33
N ARG A 105 -8.06 18.36 15.39
CA ARG A 105 -9.30 18.61 16.17
C ARG A 105 -9.51 17.65 17.35
N ARG A 106 -8.63 16.68 17.57
CA ARG A 106 -8.84 15.60 18.54
C ARG A 106 -7.71 15.54 19.57
N THR A 107 -8.03 15.14 20.80
CA THR A 107 -7.01 14.77 21.78
C THR A 107 -6.32 13.48 21.35
N TRP A 108 -5.09 13.24 21.83
CA TRP A 108 -4.35 12.02 21.47
C TRP A 108 -5.09 10.74 21.88
N LYS A 109 -5.75 10.74 23.05
CA LYS A 109 -6.58 9.61 23.53
C LYS A 109 -7.76 9.33 22.60
N LEU A 110 -8.50 10.38 22.23
CA LEU A 110 -9.66 10.24 21.34
C LEU A 110 -9.22 9.83 19.94
N PHE A 111 -8.14 10.42 19.42
CA PHE A 111 -7.57 10.05 18.14
C PHE A 111 -7.19 8.58 18.11
N LEU A 112 -6.44 8.10 19.11
CA LEU A 112 -6.00 6.71 19.17
C LEU A 112 -7.20 5.76 19.27
N LYS A 113 -8.19 6.07 20.13
CA LYS A 113 -9.43 5.27 20.25
C LYS A 113 -10.17 5.16 18.91
N GLU A 114 -10.39 6.27 18.21
CA GLU A 114 -11.06 6.26 16.91
C GLU A 114 -10.23 5.54 15.83
N ARG A 115 -8.90 5.73 15.85
CA ARG A 115 -7.97 5.11 14.89
C ARG A 115 -7.90 3.60 15.10
N SER A 116 -7.79 3.13 16.34
CA SER A 116 -7.84 1.72 16.71
C SER A 116 -9.15 1.07 16.26
N LYS A 117 -10.30 1.68 16.55
CA LYS A 117 -11.59 1.14 16.08
C LYS A 117 -11.67 1.04 14.56
N ARG A 118 -11.15 2.03 13.85
CA ARG A 118 -11.24 2.08 12.38
C ARG A 118 -10.26 1.15 11.68
N LEU A 119 -9.09 0.91 12.25
CA LEU A 119 -8.03 0.11 11.62
C LEU A 119 -7.96 -1.31 12.19
N LEU A 120 -7.90 -1.44 13.52
CA LEU A 120 -7.68 -2.74 14.16
C LEU A 120 -8.91 -3.64 14.08
N ILE A 121 -10.12 -3.12 14.26
CA ILE A 121 -11.32 -3.98 14.17
C ILE A 121 -11.42 -4.63 12.77
N PRO A 122 -11.35 -3.89 11.65
CA PRO A 122 -11.39 -4.53 10.34
C PRO A 122 -10.20 -5.43 10.04
N MET A 123 -9.02 -5.10 10.58
CA MET A 123 -7.84 -5.93 10.45
C MET A 123 -8.02 -7.28 11.17
N PHE A 124 -8.43 -7.29 12.45
CA PHE A 124 -8.70 -8.52 13.20
C PHE A 124 -9.81 -9.34 12.54
N VAL A 125 -10.91 -8.70 12.11
CA VAL A 125 -11.93 -9.41 11.35
C VAL A 125 -11.34 -10.05 10.10
N GLY A 126 -10.52 -9.32 9.33
CA GLY A 126 -9.85 -9.85 8.14
C GLY A 126 -8.92 -11.04 8.46
N ILE A 127 -8.13 -10.96 9.54
CA ILE A 127 -7.21 -12.03 9.96
C ILE A 127 -7.94 -13.31 10.34
N TRP A 128 -9.12 -13.19 10.94
CA TRP A 128 -9.89 -14.34 11.40
C TRP A 128 -10.86 -14.87 10.37
N THR A 129 -11.24 -14.06 9.37
CA THR A 129 -12.24 -14.44 8.37
C THR A 129 -11.67 -14.66 6.97
N ILE A 130 -10.76 -13.80 6.53
CA ILE A 130 -10.25 -13.80 5.16
C ILE A 130 -8.88 -14.48 5.07
N THR A 131 -7.94 -14.13 5.94
CA THR A 131 -6.58 -14.66 5.85
C THR A 131 -6.49 -16.18 5.96
N PRO A 132 -7.27 -16.90 6.80
CA PRO A 132 -7.19 -18.35 6.86
C PRO A 132 -7.73 -18.99 5.57
N LEU A 133 -8.78 -18.40 4.98
CA LEU A 133 -9.28 -18.81 3.67
C LEU A 133 -8.21 -18.61 2.58
N THR A 134 -7.56 -17.44 2.58
CA THR A 134 -6.45 -17.14 1.67
C THR A 134 -5.29 -18.13 1.85
N LEU A 135 -4.97 -18.51 3.10
CA LEU A 135 -3.92 -19.48 3.41
C LEU A 135 -4.27 -20.88 2.93
N MET A 136 -5.50 -21.35 3.16
CA MET A 136 -5.96 -22.66 2.67
C MET A 136 -5.90 -22.74 1.14
N MET A 137 -6.30 -21.67 0.44
CA MET A 137 -6.13 -21.58 -1.02
C MET A 137 -4.66 -21.58 -1.42
N ALA A 138 -3.80 -20.88 -0.66
CA ALA A 138 -2.37 -20.79 -0.93
C ALA A 138 -1.63 -22.12 -0.74
N THR A 139 -2.03 -22.91 0.25
CA THR A 139 -1.42 -24.22 0.52
C THR A 139 -2.12 -25.37 -0.20
N LYS A 140 -3.17 -25.09 -1.00
CA LYS A 140 -4.08 -26.08 -1.60
C LYS A 140 -4.64 -27.09 -0.58
N TYR A 141 -4.70 -26.72 0.70
CA TYR A 141 -5.12 -27.62 1.76
C TYR A 141 -6.58 -27.40 2.09
N PHE A 142 -7.42 -28.35 1.65
CA PHE A 142 -8.85 -28.38 1.89
C PHE A 142 -9.19 -29.63 2.71
N PRO A 143 -9.54 -29.47 3.99
CA PRO A 143 -9.81 -30.60 4.88
C PRO A 143 -10.97 -31.49 4.40
N ASP A 144 -10.80 -32.80 4.55
CA ASP A 144 -11.80 -33.79 4.15
C ASP A 144 -13.02 -33.79 5.08
N SER A 145 -12.83 -33.37 6.35
CA SER A 145 -13.89 -33.30 7.34
C SER A 145 -14.22 -31.85 7.73
N PHE A 146 -15.50 -31.59 8.01
CA PHE A 146 -15.96 -30.26 8.45
C PHE A 146 -15.29 -29.79 9.75
N LEU A 147 -15.06 -30.72 10.69
CA LEU A 147 -14.43 -30.41 11.97
C LEU A 147 -12.96 -30.01 11.80
N GLU A 148 -12.21 -30.73 10.98
CA GLU A 148 -10.85 -30.39 10.61
C GLU A 148 -10.80 -29.04 9.87
N GLY A 149 -11.77 -28.80 8.97
CA GLY A 149 -12.01 -27.50 8.34
C GLY A 149 -12.07 -26.35 9.34
N ILE A 150 -12.90 -26.49 10.38
CA ILE A 150 -13.02 -25.49 11.46
C ILE A 150 -11.70 -25.34 12.21
N ILE A 151 -11.05 -26.44 12.60
CA ILE A 151 -9.82 -26.41 13.38
C ILE A 151 -8.71 -25.71 12.61
N VAL A 152 -8.53 -26.02 11.34
CA VAL A 152 -7.52 -25.44 10.46
C VAL A 152 -7.79 -23.95 10.24
N TYR A 153 -9.05 -23.60 9.98
CA TYR A 153 -9.46 -22.22 9.76
C TYR A 153 -9.22 -21.33 10.99
N PHE A 154 -9.74 -21.73 12.15
CA PHE A 154 -9.59 -20.94 13.38
C PHE A 154 -8.18 -21.06 13.98
N GLY A 155 -7.54 -22.23 13.88
CA GLY A 155 -6.15 -22.44 14.28
C GLY A 155 -5.18 -21.57 13.49
N GLY A 156 -5.35 -21.48 12.16
CA GLY A 156 -4.64 -20.54 11.31
C GLY A 156 -4.85 -19.09 11.76
N GLY A 157 -6.09 -18.70 12.04
CA GLY A 157 -6.42 -17.37 12.58
C GLY A 157 -5.70 -17.04 13.90
N ILE A 158 -5.60 -18.01 14.83
CA ILE A 158 -4.87 -17.86 16.10
C ILE A 158 -3.37 -17.67 15.84
N VAL A 159 -2.75 -18.55 15.07
CA VAL A 159 -1.31 -18.51 14.77
C VAL A 159 -0.95 -17.19 14.10
N LEU A 160 -1.70 -16.79 13.07
CA LEU A 160 -1.49 -15.53 12.36
C LEU A 160 -1.67 -14.32 13.28
N THR A 161 -2.65 -14.33 14.17
CA THR A 161 -2.85 -13.25 15.16
C THR A 161 -1.67 -13.12 16.10
N LEU A 162 -1.14 -14.24 16.61
CA LEU A 162 0.01 -14.24 17.52
C LEU A 162 1.27 -13.70 16.83
N LEU A 163 1.50 -14.08 15.56
CA LEU A 163 2.63 -13.62 14.77
C LEU A 163 2.58 -12.11 14.47
N MET A 164 1.38 -11.53 14.35
CA MET A 164 1.22 -10.09 14.12
C MET A 164 1.62 -9.21 15.30
N ILE A 165 1.56 -9.73 16.52
CA ILE A 165 1.89 -8.98 17.73
C ILE A 165 3.41 -8.73 17.84
N VAL A 166 4.23 -9.56 17.19
CA VAL A 166 5.69 -9.46 17.26
C VAL A 166 6.25 -8.97 15.91
N PRO A 167 6.58 -7.67 15.77
CA PRO A 167 7.07 -7.09 14.51
C PRO A 167 8.37 -7.70 13.98
N LEU A 168 9.12 -8.40 14.84
CA LEU A 168 10.36 -9.09 14.46
C LEU A 168 10.09 -10.49 13.89
N LEU A 169 9.03 -11.18 14.35
CA LEU A 169 8.62 -12.48 13.79
C LEU A 169 7.77 -12.34 12.51
N SER A 170 7.20 -11.17 12.24
CA SER A 170 6.44 -10.94 11.01
C SER A 170 7.26 -11.02 9.72
N ARG A 171 8.61 -11.00 9.81
CA ARG A 171 9.49 -11.33 8.69
C ARG A 171 9.36 -12.79 8.24
N LEU A 172 9.07 -13.70 9.17
CA LEU A 172 9.05 -15.15 8.92
C LEU A 172 7.78 -15.59 8.18
N ILE A 173 6.69 -14.84 8.32
CA ILE A 173 5.40 -15.16 7.70
C ILE A 173 4.84 -13.84 7.19
N SER A 174 5.05 -13.55 5.91
CA SER A 174 4.41 -12.43 5.19
C SER A 174 2.94 -12.37 5.62
N LEU A 175 2.56 -11.30 6.34
CA LEU A 175 1.31 -11.19 7.12
C LEU A 175 0.03 -11.09 6.26
N GLY A 176 0.00 -11.76 5.12
CA GLY A 176 -1.03 -11.65 4.09
C GLY A 176 -1.12 -10.23 3.55
N HIS A 177 -2.15 -9.95 2.74
CA HIS A 177 -2.42 -8.62 2.20
C HIS A 177 -2.78 -7.56 3.25
N LEU A 178 -3.09 -7.92 4.50
CA LEU A 178 -3.61 -7.01 5.55
C LEU A 178 -2.56 -6.13 6.23
N TRP A 179 -1.27 -6.33 5.92
CA TRP A 179 -0.14 -5.59 6.48
C TRP A 179 -0.30 -4.07 6.36
N PHE A 180 -0.88 -3.58 5.25
CA PHE A 180 -1.00 -2.14 5.00
C PHE A 180 -1.82 -1.43 6.09
N ILE A 181 -2.94 -2.01 6.54
CA ILE A 181 -3.74 -1.43 7.63
C ILE A 181 -2.98 -1.45 8.95
N TRP A 182 -2.21 -2.51 9.21
CA TRP A 182 -1.37 -2.63 10.39
C TRP A 182 -0.28 -1.55 10.43
N SER A 183 0.45 -1.37 9.32
CA SER A 183 1.47 -0.34 9.17
C SER A 183 0.88 1.06 9.38
N LEU A 184 -0.31 1.35 8.84
CA LEU A 184 -0.99 2.63 9.09
C LEU A 184 -1.28 2.89 10.57
N PHE A 185 -1.62 1.84 11.33
CA PHE A 185 -1.82 1.96 12.76
C PHE A 185 -0.50 2.19 13.49
N GLN A 186 0.53 1.39 13.19
CA GLN A 186 1.87 1.53 13.75
C GLN A 186 2.43 2.94 13.50
N TYR A 187 2.41 3.42 12.26
CA TYR A 187 2.90 4.77 11.93
C TYR A 187 2.13 5.86 12.69
N SER A 188 0.82 5.69 12.86
CA SER A 188 0.01 6.62 13.65
C SER A 188 0.41 6.62 15.14
N LEU A 189 0.86 5.49 15.67
CA LEU A 189 1.32 5.33 17.05
C LEU A 189 2.74 5.89 17.24
N PHE A 190 3.69 5.51 16.37
CA PHE A 190 5.08 5.97 16.42
C PHE A 190 5.21 7.48 16.27
N LEU A 191 4.40 8.09 15.39
CA LEU A 191 4.43 9.54 15.16
C LEU A 191 3.51 10.32 16.12
N LEU A 192 2.81 9.65 17.05
CA LEU A 192 1.92 10.29 18.00
C LEU A 192 2.60 11.40 18.84
N PRO A 193 3.85 11.24 19.33
CA PRO A 193 4.55 12.32 20.04
C PRO A 193 4.73 13.56 19.16
N ILE A 194 5.08 13.37 17.89
CA ILE A 194 5.24 14.48 16.93
C ILE A 194 3.88 15.15 16.68
N PHE A 195 2.81 14.38 16.52
CA PHE A 195 1.46 14.92 16.33
C PHE A 195 1.02 15.77 17.52
N TYR A 196 1.25 15.26 18.73
CA TYR A 196 0.97 15.95 19.98
C TYR A 196 1.74 17.27 20.08
N LEU A 197 3.06 17.24 19.81
CA LEU A 197 3.92 18.42 19.92
C LEU A 197 3.56 19.49 18.89
N VAL A 198 3.34 19.11 17.63
CA VAL A 198 2.95 20.04 16.56
C VAL A 198 1.58 20.66 16.83
N ARG A 199 0.62 19.88 17.38
CA ARG A 199 -0.73 20.38 17.69
C ARG A 199 -0.75 21.35 18.86
N ASN A 200 -0.07 21.02 19.96
CA ASN A 200 -0.14 21.80 21.20
C ASN A 200 0.87 22.95 21.23
N TYR A 201 1.99 22.82 20.50
CA TYR A 201 3.06 23.82 20.42
C TYR A 201 3.34 24.20 18.95
N PRO A 202 2.40 24.86 18.25
CA PRO A 202 2.51 25.15 16.81
C PRO A 202 3.68 26.09 16.45
N GLU A 203 4.17 26.87 17.43
CA GLU A 203 5.34 27.75 17.31
C GLU A 203 6.60 27.22 18.01
N GLY A 204 6.50 26.01 18.56
CA GLY A 204 7.62 25.31 19.20
C GLY A 204 8.69 24.88 18.20
N ARG A 205 9.87 24.48 18.72
CA ARG A 205 11.06 24.13 17.92
C ARG A 205 10.76 23.06 16.86
N ILE A 206 10.04 22.00 17.24
CA ILE A 206 9.69 20.89 16.34
C ILE A 206 8.78 21.39 15.22
N ALA A 207 7.67 22.07 15.54
CA ALA A 207 6.74 22.58 14.54
C ALA A 207 7.44 23.56 13.56
N ARG A 208 8.35 24.40 14.07
CA ARG A 208 9.15 25.31 13.24
C ARG A 208 10.12 24.57 12.32
N LEU A 209 10.83 23.57 12.83
CA LEU A 209 11.74 22.71 12.06
C LEU A 209 10.98 22.03 10.91
N LEU A 210 9.82 21.46 11.18
CA LEU A 210 9.00 20.79 10.18
C LEU A 210 8.47 21.76 9.10
N LYS A 211 8.16 23.01 9.48
CA LYS A 211 7.77 24.07 8.54
C LYS A 211 8.95 24.56 7.67
N THR A 212 10.20 24.30 8.05
CA THR A 212 11.40 24.71 7.28
C THR A 212 11.44 24.07 5.90
N THR A 213 10.90 22.86 5.74
CA THR A 213 10.77 22.17 4.44
C THR A 213 10.16 23.07 3.37
N PHE A 214 9.15 23.87 3.72
CA PHE A 214 8.49 24.79 2.78
C PHE A 214 9.12 26.18 2.70
N ARG A 215 10.15 26.47 3.49
CA ARG A 215 10.87 27.76 3.50
C ARG A 215 12.11 27.75 2.60
N ILE A 216 12.59 26.57 2.21
CA ILE A 216 13.77 26.44 1.33
C ILE A 216 13.48 27.14 -0.01
N PRO A 217 14.40 28.00 -0.50
CA PRO A 217 14.20 28.78 -1.72
C PRO A 217 14.00 27.87 -2.93
N PHE A 218 13.39 28.43 -3.98
CA PHE A 218 13.04 27.72 -5.23
C PHE A 218 12.19 26.46 -5.03
N ARG A 219 11.57 26.30 -3.85
CA ARG A 219 10.74 25.15 -3.49
C ARG A 219 11.51 23.83 -3.51
N LEU A 220 12.83 23.87 -3.29
CA LEU A 220 13.69 22.69 -3.31
C LEU A 220 13.45 21.74 -2.14
N GLY A 221 12.79 22.18 -1.07
CA GLY A 221 12.50 21.30 0.06
C GLY A 221 11.66 20.08 -0.35
N PRO A 222 10.43 20.26 -0.85
CA PRO A 222 9.65 19.13 -1.34
C PRO A 222 10.23 18.47 -2.60
N LEU A 223 10.99 19.19 -3.43
CA LEU A 223 11.51 18.64 -4.70
C LEU A 223 12.78 17.80 -4.54
N LEU A 224 13.67 18.13 -3.60
CA LEU A 224 14.97 17.47 -3.43
C LEU A 224 15.16 16.93 -2.02
N MET A 225 14.87 17.72 -0.99
CA MET A 225 15.18 17.32 0.38
C MET A 225 14.39 16.07 0.80
N LEU A 226 13.09 16.01 0.52
CA LEU A 226 12.25 14.87 0.89
C LEU A 226 12.64 13.55 0.18
N PRO A 227 12.86 13.51 -1.14
CA PRO A 227 13.31 12.28 -1.79
C PRO A 227 14.73 11.88 -1.38
N ILE A 228 15.62 12.82 -1.03
CA ILE A 228 16.94 12.49 -0.44
C ILE A 228 16.78 11.75 0.89
N PHE A 229 15.86 12.16 1.77
CA PHE A 229 15.60 11.43 3.02
C PHE A 229 15.08 10.01 2.77
N LEU A 230 14.29 9.80 1.71
CA LEU A 230 13.86 8.46 1.30
C LEU A 230 15.05 7.62 0.83
N SER A 231 15.91 8.16 -0.03
CA SER A 231 17.11 7.47 -0.51
C SER A 231 18.07 7.12 0.62
N ILE A 232 18.23 8.01 1.61
CA ILE A 232 19.05 7.74 2.80
C ILE A 232 18.44 6.58 3.60
N SER A 233 17.12 6.51 3.74
CA SER A 233 16.45 5.37 4.38
C SER A 233 16.77 4.06 3.64
N ASP A 234 16.69 4.05 2.31
CA ASP A 234 17.03 2.86 1.52
C ASP A 234 18.49 2.46 1.71
N ILE A 235 19.43 3.42 1.65
CA ILE A 235 20.87 3.16 1.82
C ILE A 235 21.19 2.58 3.19
N ILE A 236 20.52 3.05 4.25
CA ILE A 236 20.77 2.58 5.62
C ILE A 236 20.15 1.21 5.87
N PHE A 237 18.91 0.99 5.42
CA PHE A 237 18.13 -0.16 5.86
C PHE A 237 18.15 -1.35 4.90
N LYS A 238 18.30 -1.15 3.57
CA LYS A 238 18.41 -2.26 2.61
C LYS A 238 19.55 -3.26 2.94
N PRO A 239 20.73 -2.83 3.41
CA PRO A 239 21.81 -3.77 3.78
C PRO A 239 21.52 -4.59 5.04
N ILE A 240 20.64 -4.09 5.93
CA ILE A 240 20.41 -4.66 7.26
C ILE A 240 19.15 -5.54 7.25
N MET A 241 18.18 -5.19 6.41
CA MET A 241 16.87 -5.81 6.38
C MET A 241 16.51 -6.17 4.94
N GLY A 242 16.31 -7.47 4.70
CA GLY A 242 15.87 -7.96 3.40
C GLY A 242 14.50 -7.41 2.98
N GLU A 243 14.23 -7.51 1.69
CA GLU A 243 12.96 -7.12 1.10
C GLU A 243 11.82 -7.97 1.65
N ALA A 244 10.78 -7.31 2.16
CA ALA A 244 9.52 -7.94 2.51
C ALA A 244 8.45 -6.86 2.42
N ILE A 245 7.42 -7.08 1.61
CA ILE A 245 6.39 -6.08 1.29
C ILE A 245 5.80 -5.50 2.59
N GLY A 246 6.07 -4.23 2.86
CA GLY A 246 5.59 -3.53 4.06
C GLY A 246 6.33 -3.81 5.36
N PHE A 247 7.41 -4.59 5.30
CA PHE A 247 8.30 -4.96 6.39
C PHE A 247 9.75 -4.65 6.00
N GLY A 248 10.71 -5.04 6.86
CA GLY A 248 12.13 -4.81 6.60
C GLY A 248 12.45 -3.33 6.37
N TYR A 249 13.24 -3.03 5.34
CA TYR A 249 13.63 -1.66 5.01
C TYR A 249 12.43 -0.79 4.57
N GLU A 250 11.46 -1.37 3.88
CA GLU A 250 10.29 -0.66 3.36
C GLU A 250 9.45 -0.06 4.49
N TRP A 251 9.45 -0.69 5.67
CA TRP A 251 8.71 -0.19 6.81
C TRP A 251 9.13 1.22 7.20
N PHE A 252 10.44 1.49 7.23
CA PHE A 252 10.98 2.83 7.50
C PHE A 252 10.71 3.80 6.35
N TRP A 253 10.82 3.30 5.13
CA TRP A 253 10.58 4.09 3.93
C TRP A 253 9.12 4.58 3.85
N TYR A 254 8.14 3.69 4.06
CA TYR A 254 6.72 4.04 4.11
C TYR A 254 6.35 4.88 5.34
N LEU A 255 7.04 4.70 6.48
CA LEU A 255 6.89 5.58 7.64
C LEU A 255 7.27 7.02 7.26
N LEU A 256 8.36 7.22 6.52
CA LEU A 256 8.78 8.54 6.03
C LEU A 256 7.76 9.14 5.06
N ILE A 257 7.28 8.36 4.08
CA ILE A 257 6.24 8.81 3.15
C ILE A 257 4.95 9.22 3.89
N PHE A 258 4.51 8.42 4.86
CA PHE A 258 3.37 8.75 5.72
C PHE A 258 3.63 10.04 6.51
N PHE A 259 4.83 10.18 7.07
CA PHE A 259 5.23 11.39 7.78
C PHE A 259 5.25 12.62 6.85
N PHE A 260 5.75 12.52 5.63
CA PHE A 260 5.76 13.62 4.66
C PHE A 260 4.34 14.04 4.25
N GLY A 261 3.43 13.08 4.09
CA GLY A 261 2.01 13.36 3.95
C GLY A 261 1.45 14.16 5.14
N TYR A 262 1.84 13.83 6.38
CA TYR A 262 1.48 14.64 7.55
C TYR A 262 2.07 16.06 7.47
N LEU A 263 3.35 16.20 7.10
CA LEU A 263 4.05 17.49 6.94
C LEU A 263 3.31 18.46 6.01
N PHE A 264 2.79 17.94 4.90
CA PHE A 264 2.09 18.73 3.88
C PHE A 264 0.85 19.46 4.41
N ILE A 265 0.21 18.90 5.44
CA ILE A 265 -1.01 19.48 6.03
C ILE A 265 -0.70 20.40 7.21
N ILE A 266 0.49 20.31 7.82
CA ILE A 266 0.92 21.23 8.88
C ILE A 266 0.90 22.68 8.34
N ASP A 267 1.47 22.89 7.15
CA ASP A 267 1.47 24.16 6.43
C ASP A 267 0.72 24.02 5.09
N LYS A 268 -0.57 23.67 5.20
CA LYS A 268 -1.43 23.35 4.06
C LYS A 268 -1.40 24.42 2.96
N ASP A 269 -1.30 25.69 3.33
CA ASP A 269 -1.44 26.80 2.39
C ASP A 269 -0.17 26.90 1.52
N LYS A 270 1.01 26.72 2.12
CA LYS A 270 2.27 26.61 1.35
C LYS A 270 2.36 25.33 0.54
N TYR A 271 1.88 24.20 1.05
CA TYR A 271 1.86 22.96 0.27
C TYR A 271 0.99 23.10 -0.98
N PHE A 272 -0.21 23.66 -0.86
CA PHE A 272 -1.08 23.83 -2.02
C PHE A 272 -0.54 24.88 -3.00
N TYR A 273 0.03 25.98 -2.50
CA TYR A 273 0.79 26.91 -3.33
C TYR A 273 1.96 26.23 -4.06
N PHE A 274 2.69 25.34 -3.38
CA PHE A 274 3.78 24.58 -3.99
C PHE A 274 3.31 23.71 -5.16
N ILE A 275 2.29 22.88 -4.98
CA ILE A 275 1.83 21.99 -6.06
C ILE A 275 1.20 22.77 -7.21
N ASP A 276 0.55 23.90 -6.93
CA ASP A 276 -0.08 24.72 -7.97
C ASP A 276 0.95 25.47 -8.82
N ASN A 277 2.06 25.89 -8.23
CA ASN A 277 3.09 26.66 -8.94
C ASN A 277 4.25 25.81 -9.48
N SER A 278 4.41 24.55 -9.06
CA SER A 278 5.51 23.66 -9.48
C SER A 278 5.08 22.56 -10.47
N ARG A 279 3.88 22.65 -11.05
CA ARG A 279 3.29 21.63 -11.95
C ARG A 279 4.24 21.17 -13.05
N THR A 280 4.84 22.11 -13.77
CA THR A 280 5.76 21.82 -14.88
C THR A 280 7.03 21.15 -14.39
N HIS A 281 7.63 21.66 -13.31
CA HIS A 281 8.84 21.09 -12.70
C HIS A 281 8.60 19.66 -12.21
N ILE A 282 7.48 19.42 -11.53
CA ILE A 282 7.08 18.08 -11.06
C ILE A 282 6.89 17.15 -12.25
N THR A 283 6.24 17.61 -13.32
CA THR A 283 6.01 16.80 -14.53
C THR A 283 7.32 16.44 -15.22
N ILE A 284 8.23 17.40 -15.44
CA ILE A 284 9.55 17.16 -16.03
C ILE A 284 10.36 16.21 -15.16
N ALA A 285 10.41 16.42 -13.84
CA ALA A 285 11.14 15.56 -12.92
C ALA A 285 10.55 14.14 -12.86
N THR A 286 9.23 13.98 -13.00
CA THR A 286 8.57 12.67 -13.10
C THR A 286 8.99 11.94 -14.37
N LEU A 287 9.05 12.64 -15.51
CA LEU A 287 9.53 12.06 -16.77
C LEU A 287 10.99 11.64 -16.67
N ILE A 288 11.87 12.51 -16.16
CA ILE A 288 13.30 12.21 -15.99
C ILE A 288 13.51 11.01 -15.05
N SER A 289 12.83 11.00 -13.89
CA SER A 289 12.94 9.89 -12.94
C SER A 289 12.36 8.59 -13.49
N THR A 290 11.33 8.64 -14.34
CA THR A 290 10.80 7.45 -15.03
C THR A 290 11.80 6.91 -16.05
N LEU A 291 12.46 7.79 -16.82
CA LEU A 291 13.52 7.38 -17.74
C LEU A 291 14.71 6.76 -16.99
N ALA A 292 15.11 7.35 -15.86
CA ALA A 292 16.14 6.78 -15.00
C ALA A 292 15.74 5.42 -14.41
N PHE A 293 14.46 5.25 -14.02
CA PHE A 293 13.91 3.98 -13.55
C PHE A 293 13.93 2.90 -14.63
N ILE A 294 13.54 3.24 -15.86
CA ILE A 294 13.61 2.31 -17.00
C ILE A 294 15.06 1.94 -17.29
N TRP A 295 15.98 2.91 -17.24
CA TRP A 295 17.41 2.67 -17.45
C TRP A 295 17.96 1.68 -16.43
N ILE A 296 17.77 1.91 -15.12
CA ILE A 296 18.30 1.01 -14.09
C ILE A 296 17.70 -0.40 -14.21
N LYS A 297 16.39 -0.51 -14.53
CA LYS A 297 15.74 -1.81 -14.79
C LYS A 297 16.36 -2.52 -15.99
N SER A 298 16.68 -1.80 -17.06
CA SER A 298 17.37 -2.40 -18.20
C SER A 298 18.77 -2.88 -17.84
N GLU A 299 19.49 -2.16 -16.97
CA GLU A 299 20.80 -2.58 -16.50
C GLU A 299 20.71 -3.83 -15.62
N GLU A 300 19.70 -3.94 -14.74
CA GLU A 300 19.44 -5.18 -13.99
C GLU A 300 19.21 -6.39 -14.92
N THR A 301 18.42 -6.21 -15.99
CA THR A 301 18.18 -7.28 -16.98
C THR A 301 19.45 -7.68 -17.72
N LYS A 302 20.33 -6.72 -18.05
CA LYS A 302 21.58 -7.01 -18.76
C LYS A 302 22.63 -7.67 -17.87
N SER A 303 22.74 -7.24 -16.62
CA SER A 303 23.78 -7.71 -15.70
C SER A 303 23.35 -8.94 -14.89
N GLY A 304 22.05 -9.23 -14.83
CA GLY A 304 21.49 -10.26 -13.96
C GLY A 304 21.52 -9.90 -12.47
N VAL A 305 21.96 -8.68 -12.12
CA VAL A 305 22.10 -8.22 -10.73
C VAL A 305 20.87 -7.41 -10.31
N PRO A 306 20.21 -7.74 -9.18
CA PRO A 306 19.02 -7.02 -8.70
C PRO A 306 19.36 -5.71 -7.97
N TYR A 307 19.84 -4.70 -8.69
CA TYR A 307 20.17 -3.37 -8.16
C TYR A 307 19.03 -2.68 -7.37
N ILE A 308 17.75 -2.91 -7.69
CA ILE A 308 16.57 -2.29 -7.08
C ILE A 308 16.15 -3.01 -5.80
N GLY A 309 16.05 -4.33 -5.83
CA GLY A 309 15.81 -5.17 -4.65
C GLY A 309 16.90 -5.00 -3.59
N GLY A 310 18.02 -4.39 -4.02
CA GLY A 310 19.17 -4.11 -3.21
C GLY A 310 20.07 -5.33 -3.31
N GLY A 311 21.01 -5.31 -4.25
CA GLY A 311 22.01 -6.35 -4.49
C GLY A 311 22.99 -6.61 -3.33
N TRP A 312 22.62 -6.24 -2.10
CA TRP A 312 23.23 -6.65 -0.84
C TRP A 312 22.75 -8.07 -0.58
N ALA A 313 23.43 -9.00 -1.24
CA ALA A 313 23.27 -10.40 -1.01
C ALA A 313 23.26 -10.71 0.49
N GLY A 314 22.17 -11.31 0.98
CA GLY A 314 22.33 -12.38 1.96
C GLY A 314 23.20 -13.50 1.37
N ASP A 315 23.36 -14.61 2.08
CA ASP A 315 24.21 -15.72 1.60
C ASP A 315 23.87 -16.19 0.15
N ASP A 316 22.65 -15.94 -0.32
CA ASP A 316 22.12 -16.35 -1.64
C ASP A 316 22.79 -15.69 -2.86
N HIS A 317 23.34 -14.47 -2.77
CA HIS A 317 23.99 -13.78 -3.92
C HIS A 317 25.49 -13.50 -3.69
N LYS A 318 26.08 -14.05 -2.62
CA LYS A 318 27.53 -13.95 -2.35
C LYS A 318 28.38 -14.57 -3.45
N HIS A 319 27.81 -15.50 -4.22
CA HIS A 319 28.46 -16.11 -5.39
C HIS A 319 28.78 -15.10 -6.51
N LEU A 320 28.25 -13.88 -6.45
CA LEU A 320 28.51 -12.82 -7.42
C LEU A 320 29.68 -11.88 -7.04
N ASP A 321 30.37 -12.12 -5.91
CA ASP A 321 31.51 -11.30 -5.42
C ASP A 321 31.22 -9.78 -5.29
N ILE A 322 29.95 -9.45 -5.00
CA ILE A 322 29.49 -8.07 -4.86
C ILE A 322 29.61 -7.62 -3.40
N ASP A 323 30.52 -6.67 -3.14
CA ASP A 323 30.61 -5.94 -1.87
C ASP A 323 29.32 -5.18 -1.56
N TYR A 324 29.03 -4.95 -0.27
CA TYR A 324 27.81 -4.29 0.19
C TYR A 324 27.46 -3.08 -0.72
N HIS A 325 28.22 -1.98 -0.69
CA HIS A 325 27.90 -0.78 -1.48
C HIS A 325 28.58 -0.75 -2.85
N THR A 326 27.89 -1.21 -3.90
CA THR A 326 28.28 -0.84 -5.27
C THR A 326 27.74 0.54 -5.66
N ASN A 327 28.42 1.20 -6.60
CA ASN A 327 27.97 2.47 -7.14
C ASN A 327 26.57 2.34 -7.77
N MET A 328 26.27 1.21 -8.41
CA MET A 328 24.99 0.97 -9.08
C MET A 328 23.84 0.76 -8.09
N THR A 329 24.05 0.05 -6.97
CA THR A 329 23.00 -0.11 -5.95
C THR A 329 22.71 1.21 -5.23
N LEU A 330 23.74 2.02 -4.96
CA LEU A 330 23.54 3.37 -4.42
C LEU A 330 22.74 4.24 -5.39
N ILE A 331 23.10 4.26 -6.67
CA ILE A 331 22.37 4.99 -7.72
C ILE A 331 20.91 4.50 -7.79
N SER A 332 20.68 3.20 -7.70
CA SER A 332 19.35 2.59 -7.68
C SER A 332 18.49 3.08 -6.51
N CYS A 333 19.03 3.19 -5.29
CA CYS A 333 18.33 3.78 -4.14
C CYS A 333 17.89 5.23 -4.39
N PHE A 334 18.70 6.02 -5.10
CA PHE A 334 18.30 7.36 -5.51
C PHE A 334 17.20 7.34 -6.57
N ILE A 335 17.38 6.54 -7.62
CA ILE A 335 16.43 6.46 -8.73
C ILE A 335 15.04 6.01 -8.26
N THR A 336 14.97 4.94 -7.47
CA THR A 336 13.71 4.36 -6.95
C THR A 336 12.97 5.36 -6.06
N SER A 337 13.65 5.92 -5.07
CA SER A 337 13.08 6.93 -4.17
C SER A 337 12.63 8.20 -4.90
N PHE A 338 13.42 8.71 -5.86
CA PHE A 338 13.03 9.88 -6.65
C PHE A 338 11.86 9.58 -7.58
N HIS A 339 11.87 8.43 -8.24
CA HIS A 339 10.79 7.97 -9.11
C HIS A 339 9.47 7.88 -8.35
N ALA A 340 9.44 7.15 -7.23
CA ALA A 340 8.24 6.99 -6.42
C ALA A 340 7.74 8.34 -5.87
N TRP A 341 8.67 9.20 -5.42
CA TRP A 341 8.35 10.53 -4.90
C TRP A 341 7.77 11.47 -5.95
N PHE A 342 8.36 11.54 -7.14
CA PHE A 342 7.88 12.42 -8.20
C PHE A 342 6.55 11.95 -8.77
N TRP A 343 6.32 10.64 -8.92
CA TRP A 343 4.99 10.11 -9.24
C TRP A 343 3.95 10.46 -8.19
N CYS A 344 4.30 10.37 -6.90
CA CYS A 344 3.46 10.86 -5.82
C CYS A 344 3.13 12.35 -5.99
N LEU A 345 4.12 13.22 -6.19
CA LEU A 345 3.87 14.64 -6.43
C LEU A 345 3.04 14.88 -7.71
N PHE A 346 3.27 14.12 -8.77
CA PHE A 346 2.57 14.23 -10.04
C PHE A 346 1.07 13.95 -9.88
N VAL A 347 0.70 12.80 -9.31
CA VAL A 347 -0.72 12.44 -9.15
C VAL A 347 -1.43 13.38 -8.20
N PHE A 348 -0.77 13.88 -7.16
CA PHE A 348 -1.35 14.87 -6.25
C PHE A 348 -1.54 16.23 -6.91
N THR A 349 -0.55 16.68 -7.68
CA THR A 349 -0.58 17.97 -8.36
C THR A 349 -1.68 18.00 -9.42
N TRP A 350 -1.73 17.00 -10.29
CA TRP A 350 -2.76 16.91 -11.33
C TRP A 350 -4.12 16.53 -10.76
N GLY A 351 -4.16 15.69 -9.71
CA GLY A 351 -5.37 15.39 -8.95
C GLY A 351 -5.99 16.65 -8.33
N ALA A 352 -5.19 17.54 -7.74
CA ALA A 352 -5.68 18.81 -7.19
C ALA A 352 -6.34 19.70 -8.26
N LYS A 353 -5.85 19.67 -9.52
CA LYS A 353 -6.42 20.44 -10.64
C LYS A 353 -7.73 19.87 -11.15
N TYR A 354 -7.77 18.56 -11.37
CA TYR A 354 -8.87 17.93 -12.10
C TYR A 354 -9.92 17.27 -11.20
N LEU A 355 -9.52 16.79 -10.02
CA LEU A 355 -10.37 15.96 -9.15
C LEU A 355 -10.93 16.72 -7.95
N ASN A 356 -10.58 17.99 -7.74
CA ASN A 356 -11.10 18.78 -6.60
C ASN A 356 -12.55 19.28 -6.82
N LYS A 357 -13.47 18.35 -7.10
CA LYS A 357 -14.90 18.62 -7.33
C LYS A 357 -15.76 17.74 -6.42
N PRO A 358 -16.82 18.29 -5.80
CA PRO A 358 -17.75 17.49 -5.01
C PRO A 358 -18.48 16.49 -5.90
N SER A 359 -18.62 15.25 -5.44
CA SER A 359 -19.36 14.20 -6.15
C SER A 359 -20.10 13.30 -5.16
N LYS A 360 -21.35 12.95 -5.50
CA LYS A 360 -22.14 11.97 -4.73
C LYS A 360 -21.52 10.57 -4.86
N HIS A 361 -21.04 10.22 -6.05
CA HIS A 361 -20.35 8.94 -6.30
C HIS A 361 -19.08 8.81 -5.44
N LEU A 362 -18.35 9.91 -5.23
CA LEU A 362 -17.15 9.89 -4.39
C LEU A 362 -17.43 9.44 -2.95
N ALA A 363 -18.54 9.88 -2.35
CA ALA A 363 -18.91 9.50 -1.00
C ALA A 363 -19.31 8.02 -0.88
N TYR A 364 -19.90 7.48 -1.94
CA TYR A 364 -20.22 6.05 -2.05
C TYR A 364 -18.95 5.21 -2.26
N LEU A 365 -18.12 5.55 -3.25
CA LEU A 365 -16.88 4.82 -3.57
C LEU A 365 -15.89 4.81 -2.41
N ASN A 366 -15.78 5.92 -1.65
CA ASN A 366 -14.92 5.96 -0.46
C ASN A 366 -15.36 4.98 0.64
N GLN A 367 -16.62 4.56 0.69
CA GLN A 367 -17.08 3.55 1.65
C GLN A 367 -16.62 2.14 1.23
N GLY A 368 -16.48 1.90 -0.08
CA GLY A 368 -16.04 0.61 -0.62
C GLY A 368 -14.55 0.32 -0.48
N VAL A 369 -13.71 1.35 -0.26
CA VAL A 369 -12.24 1.22 -0.20
C VAL A 369 -11.77 0.14 0.79
N TYR A 370 -12.28 0.14 2.03
CA TYR A 370 -11.87 -0.85 3.05
C TYR A 370 -12.41 -2.26 2.75
N PRO A 371 -13.71 -2.45 2.48
CA PRO A 371 -14.25 -3.77 2.11
C PRO A 371 -13.56 -4.39 0.90
N PHE A 372 -13.30 -3.61 -0.16
CA PHE A 372 -12.59 -4.08 -1.35
C PHE A 372 -11.18 -4.55 -0.99
N TYR A 373 -10.45 -3.74 -0.24
CA TYR A 373 -9.11 -4.10 0.22
C TYR A 373 -9.11 -5.38 1.07
N ILE A 374 -10.11 -5.60 1.94
CA ILE A 374 -10.14 -6.80 2.79
C ILE A 374 -10.41 -8.07 1.97
N VAL A 375 -11.33 -8.03 1.00
CA VAL A 375 -11.82 -9.24 0.31
C VAL A 375 -11.16 -9.54 -1.04
N HIS A 376 -10.42 -8.60 -1.64
CA HIS A 376 -9.94 -8.78 -3.02
C HIS A 376 -9.04 -10.03 -3.21
N GLN A 377 -8.07 -10.26 -2.32
CA GLN A 377 -7.06 -11.30 -2.51
C GLN A 377 -7.61 -12.74 -2.60
N PRO A 378 -8.50 -13.23 -1.70
CA PRO A 378 -9.08 -14.57 -1.86
C PRO A 378 -9.89 -14.71 -3.16
N ILE A 379 -10.57 -13.64 -3.61
CA ILE A 379 -11.30 -13.67 -4.88
C ILE A 379 -10.32 -13.73 -6.05
N VAL A 380 -9.21 -12.99 -6.00
CA VAL A 380 -8.13 -13.09 -6.99
C VAL A 380 -7.63 -14.53 -7.06
N TYR A 381 -7.33 -15.16 -5.92
CA TYR A 381 -6.82 -16.54 -5.88
C TYR A 381 -7.83 -17.54 -6.46
N ALA A 382 -9.08 -17.48 -6.02
CA ALA A 382 -10.14 -18.35 -6.55
C ALA A 382 -10.26 -18.22 -8.08
N ILE A 383 -10.25 -17.00 -8.61
CA ILE A 383 -10.36 -16.77 -10.05
C ILE A 383 -9.12 -17.22 -10.81
N LEU A 384 -7.92 -17.02 -10.26
CA LEU A 384 -6.69 -17.49 -10.89
C LEU A 384 -6.61 -19.02 -10.91
N ILE A 385 -7.00 -19.70 -9.82
CA ILE A 385 -7.09 -21.18 -9.75
C ILE A 385 -8.02 -21.71 -10.85
N LEU A 386 -9.16 -21.04 -11.05
CA LEU A 386 -10.14 -21.46 -12.06
C LEU A 386 -9.71 -21.15 -13.49
N LEU A 387 -8.94 -20.08 -13.75
CA LEU A 387 -8.65 -19.60 -15.10
C LEU A 387 -7.29 -20.04 -15.65
N LEU A 388 -6.25 -20.19 -14.81
CA LEU A 388 -4.88 -20.49 -15.27
C LEU A 388 -4.75 -21.89 -15.90
N GLY A 389 -5.62 -22.85 -15.52
CA GLY A 389 -5.60 -24.22 -16.09
C GLY A 389 -6.33 -24.40 -17.42
N ASN A 390 -7.04 -23.38 -17.93
CA ASN A 390 -7.95 -23.55 -19.08
C ASN A 390 -7.34 -23.20 -20.45
N GLY A 391 -6.01 -23.05 -20.55
CA GLY A 391 -5.33 -22.68 -21.80
C GLY A 391 -5.67 -21.27 -22.32
N LEU A 392 -6.21 -20.38 -21.46
CA LEU A 392 -6.53 -19.01 -21.83
C LEU A 392 -5.27 -18.14 -21.91
N SER A 393 -5.28 -17.12 -22.76
CA SER A 393 -4.15 -16.18 -22.84
C SER A 393 -4.02 -15.34 -21.57
N LYS A 394 -2.79 -15.06 -21.15
CA LYS A 394 -2.47 -14.23 -19.96
C LYS A 394 -3.23 -12.89 -19.97
N PHE A 395 -3.35 -12.25 -21.13
CA PHE A 395 -4.09 -10.99 -21.28
C PHE A 395 -5.60 -11.15 -21.05
N LEU A 396 -6.20 -12.24 -21.55
CA LEU A 396 -7.62 -12.52 -21.33
C LEU A 396 -7.91 -12.80 -19.85
N ILE A 397 -7.04 -13.56 -19.17
CA ILE A 397 -7.14 -13.81 -17.73
C ILE A 397 -7.05 -12.49 -16.96
N LEU A 398 -6.14 -11.58 -17.33
CA LEU A 398 -6.04 -10.26 -16.70
C LEU A 398 -7.34 -9.46 -16.84
N MET A 399 -7.91 -9.40 -18.04
CA MET A 399 -9.14 -8.63 -18.32
C MET A 399 -10.36 -9.23 -17.61
N VAL A 400 -10.63 -10.53 -17.82
CA VAL A 400 -11.78 -11.22 -17.24
C VAL A 400 -11.63 -11.30 -15.73
N GLY A 401 -10.44 -11.64 -15.23
CA GLY A 401 -10.15 -11.72 -13.81
C GLY A 401 -10.36 -10.39 -13.11
N THR A 402 -9.89 -9.28 -13.69
CA THR A 402 -10.12 -7.95 -13.12
C THR A 402 -11.61 -7.62 -13.01
N ILE A 403 -12.41 -7.92 -14.04
CA ILE A 403 -13.86 -7.67 -14.04
C ILE A 403 -14.55 -8.52 -12.97
N VAL A 404 -14.30 -9.83 -12.96
CA VAL A 404 -14.97 -10.75 -12.03
C VAL A 404 -14.59 -10.44 -10.58
N VAL A 405 -13.31 -10.18 -10.30
CA VAL A 405 -12.85 -9.78 -8.95
C VAL A 405 -13.50 -8.46 -8.53
N THR A 406 -13.60 -7.49 -9.44
CA THR A 406 -14.26 -6.21 -9.15
C THR A 406 -15.74 -6.40 -8.80
N LEU A 407 -16.46 -7.23 -9.57
CA LEU A 407 -17.86 -7.54 -9.29
C LEU A 407 -18.02 -8.30 -7.96
N GLY A 408 -17.16 -9.27 -7.68
CA GLY A 408 -17.16 -10.00 -6.41
C GLY A 408 -16.95 -9.09 -5.19
N CYS A 409 -15.96 -8.19 -5.26
CA CYS A 409 -15.74 -7.16 -4.25
C CYS A 409 -16.97 -6.23 -4.09
N TRP A 410 -17.64 -5.89 -5.19
CA TRP A 410 -18.82 -5.02 -5.18
C TRP A 410 -20.02 -5.70 -4.53
N ILE A 411 -20.29 -6.97 -4.84
CA ILE A 411 -21.34 -7.78 -4.21
C ILE A 411 -21.08 -7.90 -2.71
N PHE A 412 -19.83 -8.18 -2.33
CA PHE A 412 -19.42 -8.24 -0.93
C PHE A 412 -19.67 -6.91 -0.22
N PHE A 413 -19.23 -5.78 -0.80
CA PHE A 413 -19.45 -4.45 -0.26
C PHE A 413 -20.93 -4.13 -0.07
N GLU A 414 -21.77 -4.38 -1.08
CA GLU A 414 -23.21 -4.13 -1.00
C GLU A 414 -23.91 -5.00 0.05
N THR A 415 -23.42 -6.23 0.26
CA THR A 415 -23.92 -7.13 1.31
C THR A 415 -23.52 -6.64 2.70
N MET A 416 -22.23 -6.32 2.90
CA MET A 416 -21.71 -5.86 4.19
C MET A 416 -22.21 -4.48 4.60
N LYS A 417 -22.64 -3.65 3.64
CA LYS A 417 -23.22 -2.33 3.92
C LYS A 417 -24.62 -2.40 4.56
N ARG A 418 -25.30 -3.56 4.52
CA ARG A 418 -26.70 -3.70 4.99
C ARG A 418 -26.87 -3.64 6.50
N HIS A 419 -25.93 -4.18 7.28
CA HIS A 419 -26.05 -4.26 8.74
C HIS A 419 -25.00 -3.40 9.46
N TRP A 420 -25.31 -2.84 10.63
CA TRP A 420 -24.39 -1.96 11.35
C TRP A 420 -23.14 -2.70 11.86
N ILE A 421 -23.29 -3.96 12.29
CA ILE A 421 -22.17 -4.81 12.74
C ILE A 421 -21.18 -5.03 11.60
N THR A 422 -21.66 -5.46 10.43
CA THR A 422 -20.82 -5.72 9.26
C THR A 422 -20.15 -4.45 8.76
N ARG A 423 -20.80 -3.29 8.91
CA ARG A 423 -20.17 -2.00 8.61
C ARG A 423 -18.99 -1.70 9.52
N VAL A 424 -19.11 -1.94 10.82
CA VAL A 424 -18.00 -1.79 11.76
C VAL A 424 -16.89 -2.80 11.46
N MET A 425 -17.26 -4.06 11.22
CA MET A 425 -16.34 -5.15 10.91
C MET A 425 -15.51 -4.90 9.64
N TYR A 426 -16.07 -4.26 8.62
CA TYR A 426 -15.35 -4.01 7.36
C TYR A 426 -15.01 -2.52 7.13
N GLY A 427 -15.01 -1.72 8.20
CA GLY A 427 -14.56 -0.31 8.15
C GLY A 427 -15.44 0.62 7.31
N ILE A 428 -16.70 0.24 7.06
CA ILE A 428 -17.69 1.04 6.34
C ILE A 428 -18.22 2.11 7.29
N LYS A 429 -18.08 3.39 6.93
CA LYS A 429 -18.62 4.50 7.73
C LYS A 429 -20.12 4.37 7.88
N GLU A 430 -20.63 4.56 9.10
CA GLU A 430 -22.06 4.65 9.37
C GLU A 430 -22.71 5.81 8.59
N LEU A 431 -23.96 5.61 8.16
CA LEU A 431 -24.77 6.71 7.67
C LEU A 431 -25.09 7.58 8.89
N PRO A 432 -24.93 8.90 8.83
CA PRO A 432 -25.36 9.75 9.93
C PRO A 432 -26.83 9.45 10.20
N ILE A 433 -27.12 8.98 11.42
CA ILE A 433 -28.49 8.76 11.87
C ILE A 433 -29.21 10.09 11.63
N LYS A 434 -30.23 10.08 10.77
CA LYS A 434 -31.05 11.25 10.49
C LYS A 434 -31.60 11.72 11.85
N LYS A 435 -31.38 13.00 12.20
CA LYS A 435 -31.73 13.57 13.52
C LYS A 435 -33.16 13.26 13.98
N GLU A 436 -34.09 13.01 13.04
CA GLU A 436 -35.47 12.57 13.28
C GLU A 436 -35.59 11.25 14.08
N ASN A 437 -34.63 10.34 13.98
CA ASN A 437 -34.67 9.07 14.73
C ASN A 437 -34.17 9.22 16.17
N ILE A 438 -33.33 10.22 16.46
CA ILE A 438 -32.86 10.48 17.84
C ILE A 438 -33.99 11.11 18.67
N SER A 439 -34.82 11.98 18.08
CA SER A 439 -35.97 12.54 18.80
C SER A 439 -37.02 11.48 19.12
N ARG A 440 -37.24 10.49 18.23
CA ARG A 440 -38.16 9.36 18.46
C ARG A 440 -37.66 8.38 19.53
N ILE A 441 -36.35 8.12 19.58
CA ILE A 441 -35.78 7.25 20.62
C ILE A 441 -35.79 7.96 21.98
N ALA A 442 -35.50 9.26 22.02
CA ALA A 442 -35.57 10.05 23.25
C ALA A 442 -37.00 10.15 23.80
N THR A 443 -38.01 10.37 22.95
CA THR A 443 -39.42 10.37 23.40
C THR A 443 -39.89 9.01 23.91
N SER A 444 -39.41 7.90 23.33
CA SER A 444 -39.77 6.55 23.83
C SER A 444 -39.13 6.15 25.16
N ILE A 445 -38.13 6.90 25.63
CA ILE A 445 -37.47 6.68 26.92
C ILE A 445 -38.07 7.57 28.02
N ASP A 446 -38.66 8.72 27.68
CA ASP A 446 -39.39 9.58 28.61
C ASP A 446 -40.86 9.13 28.83
N GLU A 447 -41.37 8.20 28.03
CA GLU A 447 -42.73 7.61 28.16
C GLU A 447 -42.77 6.27 28.92
N LYS A 448 -41.67 5.87 29.57
CA LYS A 448 -41.60 4.74 30.52
C LYS A 448 -41.03 5.20 31.85
#